data_AF-A0A9P1DWU2-F1
#
_entry.id   AF-A0A9P1DWU2-F1
#
_cell.length_a   1.000
_cell.length_b   1.000
_cell.length_c   1.000
_cell.angle_alpha   90.00
_cell.angle_beta   90.00
_cell.angle_gamma   90.00
#
_symmetry.space_group_name_H-M   'P 1'
#
loop_
_entity.id
_entity.type
_entity.pdbx_description
1 polymer ?
#
loop_
_entity_poly.entity_id
_entity_poly.type
_entity_poly.pdbx_seq_one_letter_code
_entity_poly.pdbx_strand_id
1 'polypeptide(L)'
;MALERQGTAGKLQPRFPELTTHLQRLGDLAWRPGVEAIKEACKQLDISYQESDIATICSELAGNTFETQVEPDIPVCDFLAYILHAAPCQQNFEKLSPSENATAIHRVDERGLFLHYYQALVHFVEGVSCNGCVWYDQQQRLPSIPLEEVTIYQVNHWIIEPLTSKEDFSYTEVVTVDSCAPKQMWFISHWWGEAVPTFVQCLAKHLDIRRMSADRTAYWSAWAALGPGERDAGEALPTAQALAQRKVLLLLNAQGEALRRTWCALEMAVATGLGEARKDQKPNTSPRVGLLDLVTLRTEAPCAGLPVVLTDGLTEVEQEWEAKHEGMGHIGKTDREKRFPLEVLNAGLALDFAETKTSVSSERTWVHNFLGKLVMMDEPATLQNVSQHLRSFFAGTALVQALKRQLSIAPYLSIIAANVAQQELKLPCLAHVLQQPETFLSELGTALVKLSHLKALNLDLGWRSIYANGHISNLLSAAWLAPGLEHLVCLQDFTLRLSGCCTLRRFGCAASLPRTLRRLELGLDSCERLQDATELLRGIGDLMQLTSLRLSMSGCKGLLLDSDLVLLGKSLRQLQELQHLSLNFSGTKRLFYLIELGRSIRYLRQLHELLSRNDTRERGGDLGGVVTH
;
A
#
# COMPACT_ATOMS: atom_id res chain seq x y z
N MET A 1 -41.24 36.37 53.12
CA MET A 1 -41.65 35.46 52.04
C MET A 1 -41.83 36.31 50.79
N ALA A 2 -41.18 36.14 49.64
CA ALA A 2 -39.97 35.48 49.14
C ALA A 2 -39.70 36.25 47.82
N LEU A 3 -38.55 36.90 47.62
CA LEU A 3 -37.34 36.39 46.95
C LEU A 3 -37.59 35.75 45.58
N GLU A 4 -37.28 36.49 44.51
CA GLU A 4 -36.77 35.93 43.26
C GLU A 4 -35.56 36.77 42.80
N ARG A 5 -34.43 36.06 42.65
CA ARG A 5 -33.11 36.58 42.29
C ARG A 5 -32.97 36.52 40.76
N GLN A 6 -32.67 37.65 40.12
CA GLN A 6 -32.02 37.66 38.82
C GLN A 6 -30.50 37.61 39.05
N GLY A 7 -29.88 36.50 38.66
CA GLY A 7 -28.43 36.37 38.53
C GLY A 7 -28.06 36.36 37.05
N THR A 8 -27.47 37.44 36.57
CA THR A 8 -26.84 37.51 35.24
C THR A 8 -25.49 36.81 35.29
N ALA A 9 -25.37 35.65 34.64
CA ALA A 9 -24.09 35.01 34.38
C ALA A 9 -23.35 35.81 33.30
N GLY A 10 -22.39 36.64 33.72
CA GLY A 10 -21.45 37.29 32.81
C GLY A 10 -20.50 36.26 32.21
N LYS A 11 -20.52 36.13 30.88
CA LYS A 11 -19.49 35.39 30.14
C LYS A 11 -18.18 36.17 30.22
N LEU A 12 -17.21 35.66 30.99
CA LEU A 12 -15.83 36.10 30.97
C LEU A 12 -15.16 35.63 29.67
N GLN A 13 -14.63 36.57 28.89
CA GLN A 13 -13.63 36.29 27.86
C GLN A 13 -12.24 36.55 28.46
N PRO A 14 -11.30 35.59 28.46
CA PRO A 14 -9.96 35.83 28.98
C PRO A 14 -9.12 36.63 27.98
N ARG A 15 -8.33 37.58 28.48
CA ARG A 15 -7.31 38.34 27.72
C ARG A 15 -5.99 37.57 27.74
N PHE A 16 -5.81 36.67 26.79
CA PHE A 16 -4.70 35.70 26.77
C PHE A 16 -3.26 36.24 26.61
N PRO A 17 -2.96 37.31 25.84
CA PRO A 17 -1.58 37.78 25.68
C PRO A 17 -0.94 38.29 26.98
N GLU A 18 -1.77 38.83 27.87
CA GLU A 18 -1.38 39.36 29.18
C GLU A 18 -1.05 38.20 30.15
N LEU A 19 -1.83 37.12 30.07
CA LEU A 19 -1.67 35.88 30.85
C LEU A 19 -0.35 35.17 30.55
N THR A 20 -0.01 34.93 29.28
CA THR A 20 1.25 34.25 28.91
C THR A 20 2.49 35.03 29.36
N THR A 21 2.47 36.37 29.22
CA THR A 21 3.58 37.24 29.64
C THR A 21 3.76 37.24 31.16
N HIS A 22 2.68 37.11 31.93
CA HIS A 22 2.72 37.07 33.40
C HIS A 22 3.07 35.67 33.94
N LEU A 23 2.62 34.61 33.28
CA LEU A 23 2.99 33.24 33.60
C LEU A 23 4.49 32.97 33.39
N GLN A 24 5.09 33.55 32.35
CA GLN A 24 6.56 33.54 32.17
C GLN A 24 7.28 34.22 33.35
N ARG A 25 6.78 35.36 33.84
CA ARG A 25 7.32 36.04 35.03
C ARG A 25 7.16 35.25 36.33
N LEU A 26 6.13 34.42 36.44
CA LEU A 26 5.92 33.53 37.60
C LEU A 26 6.85 32.32 37.56
N GLY A 27 7.13 31.78 36.37
CA GLY A 27 8.17 30.76 36.17
C GLY A 27 9.55 31.23 36.62
N ASP A 28 9.85 32.51 36.44
CA ASP A 28 11.11 33.13 36.89
C ASP A 28 11.19 33.36 38.42
N LEU A 29 10.08 33.25 39.18
CA LEU A 29 9.99 33.74 40.56
C LEU A 29 10.05 32.71 41.71
N ALA A 30 9.81 31.41 41.52
CA ALA A 30 10.15 30.37 42.54
C ALA A 30 9.79 28.93 42.12
N TRP A 31 10.63 27.98 42.55
CA TRP A 31 10.42 26.53 42.40
C TRP A 31 9.42 25.90 43.41
N ARG A 32 8.70 26.70 44.19
CA ARG A 32 7.51 26.28 44.96
C ARG A 32 6.66 27.53 45.20
N PRO A 33 5.69 27.87 44.32
CA PRO A 33 4.81 28.99 44.60
C PRO A 33 3.95 28.62 45.81
N GLY A 34 4.20 29.26 46.94
CA GLY A 34 3.30 29.15 48.09
C GLY A 34 1.88 29.61 47.69
N VAL A 35 0.87 29.19 48.46
CA VAL A 35 -0.55 29.57 48.28
C VAL A 35 -0.71 31.06 47.93
N GLU A 36 0.05 31.93 48.58
CA GLU A 36 -0.01 33.38 48.37
C GLU A 36 0.57 33.85 47.02
N ALA A 37 1.56 33.15 46.45
CA ALA A 37 2.06 33.45 45.11
C ALA A 37 1.03 33.06 44.03
N ILE A 38 0.29 31.97 44.23
CA ILE A 38 -0.80 31.55 43.34
C ILE A 38 -1.98 32.52 43.48
N LYS A 39 -2.35 32.94 44.69
CA LYS A 39 -3.38 33.96 44.93
C LYS A 39 -3.02 35.28 44.25
N GLU A 40 -1.79 35.75 44.43
CA GLU A 40 -1.32 36.99 43.84
C GLU A 40 -1.26 36.91 42.31
N ALA A 41 -0.87 35.76 41.76
CA ALA A 41 -0.96 35.48 40.32
C ALA A 41 -2.41 35.57 39.83
N CYS A 42 -3.34 34.84 40.45
CA CYS A 42 -4.75 34.87 40.07
C CYS A 42 -5.35 36.29 40.16
N LYS A 43 -4.96 37.06 41.18
CA LYS A 43 -5.37 38.45 41.35
C LYS A 43 -4.80 39.39 40.29
N GLN A 44 -3.53 39.22 39.90
CA GLN A 44 -2.90 39.98 38.81
C GLN A 44 -3.52 39.67 37.46
N LEU A 45 -4.05 38.45 37.31
CA LEU A 45 -4.66 37.94 36.08
C LEU A 45 -6.18 38.13 36.02
N ASP A 46 -6.78 38.73 37.05
CA ASP A 46 -8.24 38.88 37.23
C ASP A 46 -9.00 37.55 37.10
N ILE A 47 -8.38 36.46 37.57
CA ILE A 47 -8.96 35.12 37.60
C ILE A 47 -9.68 34.95 38.93
N SER A 48 -11.00 34.74 38.88
CA SER A 48 -11.79 34.33 40.04
C SER A 48 -11.42 32.90 40.43
N TYR A 49 -11.08 32.68 41.70
CA TYR A 49 -10.79 31.36 42.27
C TYR A 49 -11.53 31.16 43.60
N GLN A 50 -11.79 29.92 43.99
CA GLN A 50 -12.14 29.58 45.37
C GLN A 50 -10.86 29.20 46.14
N GLU A 51 -10.81 29.48 47.44
CA GLU A 51 -9.65 29.07 48.26
C GLU A 51 -9.46 27.55 48.28
N SER A 52 -10.54 26.78 48.10
CA SER A 52 -10.49 25.33 47.93
C SER A 52 -9.71 24.91 46.68
N ASP A 53 -9.81 25.67 45.60
CA ASP A 53 -9.15 25.35 44.33
C ASP A 53 -7.63 25.52 44.49
N ILE A 54 -7.21 26.62 45.12
CA ILE A 54 -5.80 26.86 45.44
C ILE A 54 -5.26 25.83 46.44
N ALA A 55 -6.06 25.43 47.42
CA ALA A 55 -5.67 24.39 48.37
C ALA A 55 -5.48 23.03 47.68
N THR A 56 -6.37 22.66 46.75
CA THR A 56 -6.24 21.44 45.93
C THR A 56 -4.98 21.49 45.08
N ILE A 57 -4.75 22.60 44.36
CA ILE A 57 -3.55 22.82 43.53
C ILE A 57 -2.28 22.67 44.37
N CYS A 58 -2.24 23.31 45.54
CA CYS A 58 -1.10 23.20 46.45
C CYS A 58 -0.92 21.79 47.02
N SER A 59 -2.00 21.03 47.25
CA SER A 59 -1.93 19.63 47.72
C SER A 59 -1.41 18.67 46.65
N GLU A 60 -1.80 18.87 45.39
CA GLU A 60 -1.30 18.08 44.25
C GLU A 60 0.17 18.40 43.96
N LEU A 61 0.56 19.68 44.08
CA LEU A 61 1.94 20.13 44.01
C LEU A 61 2.81 19.59 45.18
N ALA A 62 2.24 19.48 46.38
CA ALA A 62 2.95 18.96 47.56
C ALA A 62 3.04 17.42 47.59
N GLY A 63 2.08 16.72 46.97
CA GLY A 63 2.06 15.26 46.84
C GLY A 63 3.07 14.70 45.84
N ASN A 64 3.49 15.52 44.86
CA ASN A 64 4.56 15.21 43.92
C ASN A 64 5.88 15.77 44.46
N THR A 65 6.53 15.08 45.40
CA THR A 65 7.85 15.47 45.90
C THR A 65 8.91 15.31 44.81
N PHE A 66 9.17 16.38 44.05
CA PHE A 66 10.33 16.60 43.17
C PHE A 66 11.67 16.69 43.96
N GLU A 67 11.82 15.97 45.08
CA GLU A 67 12.94 16.17 46.00
C GLU A 67 14.23 15.44 45.60
N THR A 68 14.27 14.69 44.49
CA THR A 68 15.50 13.96 44.10
C THR A 68 15.87 13.92 42.62
N GLN A 69 15.19 14.63 41.71
CA GLN A 69 15.66 14.72 40.32
C GLN A 69 15.62 16.15 39.77
N VAL A 70 16.76 16.50 39.18
CA VAL A 70 17.09 17.54 38.16
C VAL A 70 15.93 18.47 37.78
N GLU A 71 16.22 19.78 37.77
CA GLU A 71 15.38 20.87 37.24
C GLU A 71 14.27 20.38 36.28
N PRO A 72 12.98 20.49 36.61
CA PRO A 72 11.95 20.30 35.61
C PRO A 72 12.07 21.46 34.63
N ASP A 73 12.44 21.16 33.39
CA ASP A 73 12.43 22.06 32.23
C ASP A 73 11.02 22.59 31.86
N ILE A 74 10.05 22.51 32.79
CA ILE A 74 8.64 22.77 32.55
C ILE A 74 8.27 24.15 33.11
N PRO A 75 7.91 25.13 32.25
CA PRO A 75 7.46 26.44 32.69
C PRO A 75 6.18 26.35 33.53
N VAL A 76 6.13 27.06 34.66
CA VAL A 76 4.94 27.19 35.54
C VAL A 76 3.67 27.60 34.77
N CYS A 77 3.83 28.29 33.64
CA CYS A 77 2.78 28.66 32.69
C CYS A 77 1.95 27.47 32.23
N ASP A 78 2.64 26.39 31.91
CA ASP A 78 2.06 25.23 31.27
C ASP A 78 1.32 24.36 32.30
N PHE A 79 1.80 24.34 33.55
CA PHE A 79 1.12 23.72 34.68
C PHE A 79 -0.13 24.50 35.12
N LEU A 80 -0.09 25.84 35.09
CA LEU A 80 -1.27 26.66 35.35
C LEU A 80 -2.28 26.57 34.20
N ALA A 81 -1.84 26.44 32.95
CA ALA A 81 -2.70 26.11 31.82
C ALA A 81 -3.38 24.74 31.99
N TYR A 82 -2.67 23.72 32.49
CA TYR A 82 -3.21 22.40 32.84
C TYR A 82 -4.34 22.47 33.88
N ILE A 83 -4.20 23.33 34.90
CA ILE A 83 -5.22 23.52 35.95
C ILE A 83 -6.41 24.36 35.46
N LEU A 84 -6.14 25.43 34.69
CA LEU A 84 -7.13 26.45 34.34
C LEU A 84 -7.89 26.13 33.04
N HIS A 85 -7.31 25.34 32.13
CA HIS A 85 -7.95 24.92 30.90
C HIS A 85 -8.55 23.52 31.03
N ALA A 86 -9.69 23.48 31.73
CA ALA A 86 -10.80 22.55 31.52
C ALA A 86 -10.43 21.05 31.37
N ALA A 87 -10.80 20.26 32.37
CA ALA A 87 -10.86 18.82 32.26
C ALA A 87 -11.56 18.40 30.94
N PRO A 88 -11.13 17.31 30.28
CA PRO A 88 -11.70 16.84 29.00
C PRO A 88 -13.24 16.80 28.96
N CYS A 89 -13.90 16.66 30.11
CA CYS A 89 -15.35 16.65 30.28
C CYS A 89 -16.09 18.00 30.10
N GLN A 90 -15.38 19.13 29.99
CA GLN A 90 -15.99 20.46 29.85
C GLN A 90 -16.06 20.98 28.40
N GLN A 91 -15.53 20.23 27.43
CA GLN A 91 -15.61 20.64 26.03
C GLN A 91 -17.04 20.49 25.48
N ASN A 92 -17.48 21.45 24.65
CA ASN A 92 -18.76 21.35 23.95
C ASN A 92 -18.60 20.47 22.70
N PHE A 93 -19.02 19.20 22.78
CA PHE A 93 -18.97 18.23 21.68
C PHE A 93 -20.16 18.31 20.70
N GLU A 94 -21.10 19.26 20.84
CA GLU A 94 -22.25 19.42 19.93
C GLU A 94 -21.84 19.60 18.46
N LYS A 95 -20.62 20.09 18.20
CA LYS A 95 -20.09 20.23 16.84
C LYS A 95 -19.70 18.89 16.20
N LEU A 96 -19.49 17.84 17.01
CA LEU A 96 -19.12 16.50 16.55
C LEU A 96 -20.30 15.55 16.52
N SER A 97 -21.28 15.72 17.42
CA SER A 97 -22.49 14.90 17.50
C SER A 97 -23.70 15.68 16.99
N PRO A 98 -24.18 15.45 15.75
CA PRO A 98 -25.25 16.24 15.18
C PRO A 98 -26.63 15.92 15.79
N SER A 99 -26.74 14.80 16.51
CA SER A 99 -27.93 14.38 17.26
C SER A 99 -27.64 14.30 18.75
N GLU A 100 -28.67 14.53 19.57
CA GLU A 100 -28.62 14.27 21.02
C GLU A 100 -28.52 12.77 21.34
N ASN A 101 -28.95 11.92 20.41
CA ASN A 101 -28.94 10.47 20.55
C ASN A 101 -27.89 9.86 19.62
N ALA A 102 -26.92 9.16 20.20
CA ALA A 102 -26.01 8.29 19.46
C ALA A 102 -26.79 7.11 18.83
N THR A 103 -26.31 6.64 17.69
CA THR A 103 -26.94 5.52 16.96
C THR A 103 -26.13 4.25 17.19
N ALA A 104 -26.68 3.30 17.95
CA ALA A 104 -26.01 2.02 18.18
C ALA A 104 -25.85 1.22 16.88
N ILE A 105 -24.64 0.74 16.62
CA ILE A 105 -24.27 -0.12 15.50
C ILE A 105 -23.79 -1.43 16.10
N HIS A 106 -24.71 -2.41 16.16
CA HIS A 106 -24.49 -3.67 16.87
C HIS A 106 -23.31 -4.49 16.36
N ARG A 107 -22.95 -4.35 15.08
CA ARG A 107 -21.86 -5.08 14.47
C ARG A 107 -20.63 -4.19 14.42
N VAL A 108 -19.61 -4.54 15.21
CA VAL A 108 -18.34 -3.79 15.25
C VAL A 108 -17.72 -3.66 13.87
N ASP A 109 -17.86 -4.70 13.06
CA ASP A 109 -17.33 -4.70 11.71
C ASP A 109 -18.07 -3.70 10.80
N GLU A 110 -19.30 -3.26 11.11
CA GLU A 110 -20.04 -2.25 10.34
C GLU A 110 -19.72 -0.80 10.73
N ARG A 111 -18.91 -0.58 11.78
CA ARG A 111 -18.57 0.74 12.34
C ARG A 111 -17.46 1.44 11.56
N GLY A 112 -17.67 1.65 10.26
CA GLY A 112 -16.80 2.48 9.44
C GLY A 112 -17.26 3.93 9.39
N LEU A 113 -16.33 4.89 9.31
CA LEU A 113 -16.61 6.31 9.19
C LEU A 113 -16.32 6.85 7.78
N PHE A 114 -17.19 7.72 7.28
CA PHE A 114 -16.94 8.48 6.05
C PHE A 114 -15.90 9.59 6.30
N LEU A 115 -15.19 10.01 5.24
CA LEU A 115 -14.11 11.01 5.34
C LEU A 115 -14.55 12.31 6.03
N HIS A 116 -15.78 12.78 5.79
CA HIS A 116 -16.24 14.05 6.33
C HIS A 116 -16.37 14.06 7.86
N TYR A 117 -16.62 12.90 8.50
CA TYR A 117 -16.62 12.81 9.96
C TYR A 117 -15.20 12.95 10.53
N TYR A 118 -14.19 12.37 9.88
CA TYR A 118 -12.80 12.59 10.25
C TYR A 118 -12.37 14.06 10.02
N GLN A 119 -12.85 14.71 8.96
CA GLN A 119 -12.60 16.13 8.72
C GLN A 119 -13.26 17.01 9.78
N ALA A 120 -14.48 16.68 10.21
CA ALA A 120 -15.15 17.37 11.31
C ALA A 120 -14.35 17.27 12.63
N LEU A 121 -13.74 16.10 12.91
CA LEU A 121 -12.83 15.92 14.03
C LEU A 121 -11.61 16.84 13.94
N VAL A 122 -10.95 16.92 12.77
CA VAL A 122 -9.82 17.84 12.57
C VAL A 122 -10.24 19.29 12.79
N HIS A 123 -11.37 19.74 12.23
CA HIS A 123 -11.88 21.09 12.44
C HIS A 123 -12.24 21.39 13.89
N PHE A 124 -12.69 20.38 14.64
CA PHE A 124 -12.93 20.51 16.07
C PHE A 124 -11.61 20.71 16.83
N VAL A 125 -10.59 19.89 16.55
CA VAL A 125 -9.25 20.01 17.14
C VAL A 125 -8.65 21.39 16.82
N GLU A 126 -8.75 21.86 15.57
CA GLU A 126 -8.34 23.20 15.15
C GLU A 126 -9.06 24.30 15.95
N GLY A 127 -10.39 24.18 16.08
CA GLY A 127 -11.21 25.14 16.81
C GLY A 127 -10.88 25.22 18.31
N VAL A 128 -10.52 24.09 18.92
CA VAL A 128 -10.06 24.04 20.33
C VAL A 128 -8.72 24.77 20.47
N SER A 129 -7.75 24.53 19.57
CA SER A 129 -6.47 25.25 19.57
C SER A 129 -6.64 26.77 19.40
N CYS A 130 -7.55 27.22 18.53
CA CYS A 130 -7.80 28.65 18.33
C CYS A 130 -8.37 29.35 19.58
N ASN A 131 -8.96 28.62 20.52
CA ASN A 131 -9.49 29.17 21.77
C ASN A 131 -8.43 29.27 22.88
N GLY A 132 -7.15 29.05 22.56
CA GLY A 132 -6.05 29.12 23.53
C GLY A 132 -5.85 27.84 24.33
N CYS A 133 -6.60 26.76 24.04
CA CYS A 133 -6.35 25.46 24.64
C CYS A 133 -5.07 24.84 24.07
N VAL A 134 -4.28 24.27 24.97
CA VAL A 134 -3.02 23.62 24.65
C VAL A 134 -3.21 22.10 24.68
N TRP A 135 -2.71 21.40 23.66
CA TRP A 135 -2.66 19.94 23.65
C TRP A 135 -1.43 19.46 24.40
N TYR A 136 -1.59 18.49 25.30
CA TYR A 136 -0.51 17.82 26.01
C TYR A 136 -0.70 16.31 26.05
N ASP A 137 0.37 15.57 26.32
CA ASP A 137 0.34 14.11 26.40
C ASP A 137 -0.23 13.60 27.74
N GLN A 138 -0.69 12.35 27.78
CA GLN A 138 -1.23 11.75 29.01
C GLN A 138 -0.18 11.65 30.14
N GLN A 139 1.10 11.76 29.80
CA GLN A 139 2.21 11.77 30.75
C GLN A 139 2.47 13.17 31.32
N GLN A 140 1.63 14.15 30.97
CA GLN A 140 1.68 15.54 31.42
C GLN A 140 3.02 16.21 31.10
N ARG A 141 3.73 15.73 30.07
CA ARG A 141 4.97 16.32 29.62
C ARG A 141 4.64 17.47 28.69
N LEU A 142 4.93 18.65 29.22
CA LEU A 142 4.98 19.90 28.50
C LEU A 142 6.29 19.94 27.70
N PRO A 143 6.34 20.60 26.53
CA PRO A 143 5.51 21.74 26.08
C PRO A 143 4.23 21.41 25.29
N SER A 144 3.49 22.46 24.92
CA SER A 144 2.34 22.41 24.00
C SER A 144 2.66 21.67 22.70
N ILE A 145 1.80 20.71 22.32
CA ILE A 145 1.92 19.99 21.05
C ILE A 145 1.33 20.85 19.92
N PRO A 146 2.09 21.16 18.86
CA PRO A 146 1.55 21.82 17.67
C PRO A 146 0.37 21.03 17.09
N LEU A 147 -0.60 21.73 16.51
CA LEU A 147 -1.81 21.14 15.95
C LEU A 147 -1.53 20.05 14.91
N GLU A 148 -0.48 20.26 14.15
CA GLU A 148 0.05 19.41 13.08
C GLU A 148 0.69 18.12 13.63
N GLU A 149 0.99 18.11 14.92
CA GLU A 149 1.59 16.99 15.66
C GLU A 149 0.59 16.31 16.62
N VAL A 150 -0.64 16.82 16.73
CA VAL A 150 -1.69 16.21 17.57
C VAL A 150 -1.99 14.81 17.04
N THR A 151 -1.62 13.80 17.83
CA THR A 151 -1.77 12.39 17.46
C THR A 151 -3.10 11.81 17.92
N ILE A 152 -3.38 10.59 17.49
CA ILE A 152 -4.58 9.84 17.90
C ILE A 152 -4.55 9.55 19.40
N TYR A 153 -3.39 9.45 20.04
CA TYR A 153 -3.31 9.34 21.50
C TYR A 153 -3.92 10.55 22.21
N GLN A 154 -3.57 11.77 21.78
CA GLN A 154 -4.15 12.98 22.37
C GLN A 154 -5.64 13.07 22.06
N VAL A 155 -6.03 12.90 20.79
CA VAL A 155 -7.45 12.96 20.42
C VAL A 155 -8.28 11.93 21.16
N ASN A 156 -7.74 10.72 21.36
CA ASN A 156 -8.41 9.70 22.12
C ASN A 156 -8.67 10.13 23.57
N HIS A 157 -7.63 10.60 24.27
CA HIS A 157 -7.70 11.02 25.66
C HIS A 157 -8.63 12.23 25.87
N TRP A 158 -8.52 13.21 24.98
CA TRP A 158 -9.16 14.52 25.17
C TRP A 158 -10.57 14.63 24.62
N ILE A 159 -10.88 13.84 23.58
CA ILE A 159 -12.14 13.97 22.84
C ILE A 159 -12.88 12.65 22.89
N ILE A 160 -12.26 11.57 22.41
CA ILE A 160 -13.00 10.33 22.15
C ILE A 160 -13.44 9.67 23.44
N GLU A 161 -12.54 9.41 24.39
CA GLU A 161 -12.89 8.80 25.67
C GLU A 161 -13.98 9.59 26.39
N PRO A 162 -13.85 10.91 26.66
CA PRO A 162 -14.91 11.70 27.30
C PRO A 162 -16.26 11.64 26.56
N LEU A 163 -16.23 11.62 25.23
CA LEU A 163 -17.41 11.58 24.40
C LEU A 163 -18.08 10.18 24.39
N THR A 164 -17.28 9.12 24.49
CA THR A 164 -17.73 7.72 24.34
C THR A 164 -18.04 7.03 25.67
N SER A 165 -17.40 7.42 26.77
CA SER A 165 -17.53 6.76 28.07
C SER A 165 -18.91 6.85 28.71
N LYS A 166 -19.77 7.79 28.32
CA LYS A 166 -21.10 7.96 28.92
C LYS A 166 -22.05 6.79 28.63
N GLU A 167 -21.95 6.24 27.42
CA GLU A 167 -22.89 5.23 26.89
C GLU A 167 -22.17 3.95 26.44
N ASP A 168 -20.84 3.86 26.65
CA ASP A 168 -19.97 2.77 26.15
C ASP A 168 -20.10 2.55 24.63
N PHE A 169 -20.24 3.64 23.88
CA PHE A 169 -20.31 3.62 22.42
C PHE A 169 -18.95 3.83 21.78
N SER A 170 -18.79 3.37 20.54
CA SER A 170 -17.67 3.79 19.70
C SER A 170 -17.82 5.24 19.26
N TYR A 171 -16.71 5.90 18.89
CA TYR A 171 -16.77 7.24 18.31
C TYR A 171 -17.68 7.28 17.08
N THR A 172 -17.64 6.21 16.27
CA THR A 172 -18.49 6.05 15.09
C THR A 172 -19.97 6.17 15.44
N GLU A 173 -20.44 5.40 16.41
CA GLU A 173 -21.85 5.40 16.85
C GLU A 173 -22.31 6.76 17.39
N VAL A 174 -21.40 7.53 18.01
CA VAL A 174 -21.72 8.85 18.53
C VAL A 174 -21.86 9.90 17.40
N VAL A 175 -20.97 9.89 16.41
CA VAL A 175 -20.95 10.97 15.40
C VAL A 175 -21.81 10.69 14.17
N THR A 176 -22.17 9.43 13.91
CA THR A 176 -23.01 9.08 12.76
C THR A 176 -24.50 9.27 13.04
N VAL A 177 -25.15 10.07 12.21
CA VAL A 177 -26.60 10.32 12.29
C VAL A 177 -27.39 9.34 11.43
N ASP A 178 -26.83 8.95 10.28
CA ASP A 178 -27.49 8.13 9.30
C ASP A 178 -26.87 6.72 9.25
N SER A 179 -27.72 5.71 9.40
CA SER A 179 -27.37 4.28 9.25
C SER A 179 -27.15 3.86 7.79
N CYS A 180 -26.74 4.79 6.92
CA CYS A 180 -26.46 4.49 5.52
C CYS A 180 -25.28 3.52 5.44
N ALA A 181 -25.59 2.24 5.26
CA ALA A 181 -24.58 1.20 5.13
C ALA A 181 -23.62 1.56 3.98
N PRO A 182 -22.31 1.64 4.24
CA PRO A 182 -21.35 2.01 3.20
C PRO A 182 -21.35 0.94 2.12
N LYS A 183 -21.23 1.36 0.84
CA LYS A 183 -21.10 0.41 -0.27
C LYS A 183 -19.74 -0.27 -0.27
N GLN A 184 -18.74 0.42 0.28
CA GLN A 184 -17.38 -0.08 0.38
C GLN A 184 -16.79 0.33 1.72
N MET A 185 -16.10 -0.61 2.36
CA MET A 185 -15.38 -0.39 3.60
C MET A 185 -13.92 -0.79 3.45
N TRP A 186 -13.03 0.10 3.90
CA TRP A 186 -11.60 -0.16 4.00
C TRP A 186 -11.20 -0.27 5.45
N PHE A 187 -10.39 -1.26 5.77
CA PHE A 187 -9.75 -1.36 7.06
C PHE A 187 -8.49 -0.49 7.08
N ILE A 188 -8.33 0.34 8.10
CA ILE A 188 -7.17 1.21 8.28
C ILE A 188 -6.19 0.58 9.25
N SER A 189 -5.01 0.21 8.73
CA SER A 189 -3.87 -0.20 9.54
C SER A 189 -2.97 1.01 9.77
N HIS A 190 -2.72 1.40 11.02
CA HIS A 190 -1.91 2.57 11.34
C HIS A 190 -1.32 2.52 12.75
N TRP A 191 -0.37 3.42 13.01
CA TRP A 191 0.14 3.70 14.35
C TRP A 191 -0.63 4.86 14.98
N TRP A 192 -0.91 4.80 16.28
CA TRP A 192 -1.67 5.84 17.00
C TRP A 192 -0.88 7.14 17.24
N GLY A 193 0.46 7.09 17.13
CA GLY A 193 1.27 8.32 17.15
C GLY A 193 1.27 9.07 15.83
N GLU A 194 0.50 8.63 14.83
CA GLU A 194 0.27 9.41 13.62
C GLU A 194 -0.56 10.66 13.94
N ALA A 195 -0.15 11.80 13.37
CA ALA A 195 -0.89 13.04 13.52
C ALA A 195 -2.26 12.95 12.84
N VAL A 196 -3.32 13.40 13.51
CA VAL A 196 -4.69 13.29 13.00
C VAL A 196 -4.88 14.08 11.69
N PRO A 197 -4.36 15.32 11.52
CA PRO A 197 -4.44 16.01 10.23
C PRO A 197 -3.82 15.21 9.09
N THR A 198 -2.64 14.61 9.32
CA THR A 198 -1.95 13.73 8.35
C THR A 198 -2.77 12.49 8.03
N PHE A 199 -3.34 11.84 9.04
CA PHE A 199 -4.23 10.69 8.88
C PHE A 199 -5.38 11.03 7.91
N VAL A 200 -6.10 12.12 8.16
CA VAL A 200 -7.24 12.54 7.32
C VAL A 200 -6.80 12.93 5.91
N GLN A 201 -5.67 13.62 5.77
CA GLN A 201 -5.11 13.98 4.48
C GLN A 201 -4.76 12.74 3.63
N CYS A 202 -4.20 11.71 4.26
CA CYS A 202 -3.91 10.42 3.63
C CYS A 202 -5.17 9.71 3.16
N LEU A 203 -6.24 9.68 3.97
CA LEU A 203 -7.54 9.10 3.59
C LEU A 203 -8.13 9.83 2.38
N ALA A 204 -8.12 11.17 2.40
CA ALA A 204 -8.62 11.99 1.30
C ALA A 204 -7.84 11.70 0.00
N LYS A 205 -6.52 11.56 0.09
CA LYS A 205 -5.71 11.23 -1.09
C LYS A 205 -6.01 9.84 -1.64
N HIS A 206 -6.20 8.87 -0.76
CA HIS A 206 -6.55 7.51 -1.17
C HIS A 206 -7.92 7.44 -1.86
N LEU A 207 -8.95 8.14 -1.35
CA LEU A 207 -10.25 8.29 -2.03
C LEU A 207 -10.08 8.86 -3.45
N ASP A 208 -9.32 9.95 -3.60
CA ASP A 208 -9.07 10.59 -4.89
C ASP A 208 -8.38 9.65 -5.89
N ILE A 209 -7.29 8.99 -5.47
CA ILE A 209 -6.52 8.08 -6.34
C ILE A 209 -7.36 6.89 -6.80
N ARG A 210 -8.18 6.32 -5.92
CA ARG A 210 -9.06 5.21 -6.25
C ARG A 210 -10.36 5.65 -6.93
N ARG A 211 -10.62 6.95 -7.12
CA ARG A 211 -11.89 7.51 -7.62
C ARG A 211 -13.12 7.05 -6.84
N MET A 212 -12.93 6.85 -5.54
CA MET A 212 -14.00 6.41 -4.65
C MET A 212 -14.86 7.58 -4.20
N SER A 213 -16.14 7.31 -3.98
CA SER A 213 -17.12 8.33 -3.57
C SER A 213 -17.07 8.52 -2.05
N ALA A 214 -16.82 9.76 -1.60
CA ALA A 214 -16.65 10.07 -0.18
C ALA A 214 -17.91 9.84 0.68
N ASP A 215 -19.08 9.78 0.05
CA ASP A 215 -20.40 9.49 0.64
C ASP A 215 -20.75 7.98 0.63
N ARG A 216 -19.94 7.13 -0.01
CA ARG A 216 -20.19 5.69 -0.15
C ARG A 216 -19.06 4.81 0.33
N THR A 217 -17.92 5.41 0.65
CA THR A 217 -16.73 4.71 1.12
C THR A 217 -16.43 5.10 2.55
N ALA A 218 -16.53 4.11 3.44
CA ALA A 218 -16.17 4.26 4.84
C ALA A 218 -14.79 3.65 5.13
N TYR A 219 -14.16 4.19 6.17
CA TYR A 219 -12.89 3.72 6.71
C TYR A 219 -13.13 3.21 8.13
N TRP A 220 -12.75 1.97 8.37
CA TRP A 220 -12.79 1.33 9.67
C TRP A 220 -11.42 1.49 10.33
N SER A 221 -11.35 2.16 11.47
CA SER A 221 -10.12 2.33 12.25
C SER A 221 -10.41 1.97 13.70
N ALA A 222 -9.55 1.16 14.33
CA ALA A 222 -9.79 0.61 15.67
C ALA A 222 -10.14 1.70 16.70
N TRP A 223 -9.41 2.81 16.72
CA TRP A 223 -9.65 3.92 17.65
C TRP A 223 -11.02 4.60 17.50
N ALA A 224 -11.66 4.49 16.34
CA ALA A 224 -12.95 5.12 16.07
C ALA A 224 -14.12 4.11 16.13
N ALA A 225 -13.84 2.84 15.81
CA ALA A 225 -14.84 1.79 15.69
C ALA A 225 -15.07 1.01 16.99
N LEU A 226 -14.10 1.02 17.90
CA LEU A 226 -14.19 0.30 19.17
C LEU A 226 -14.67 1.22 20.29
N GLY A 227 -15.64 0.74 21.07
CA GLY A 227 -16.05 1.37 22.32
C GLY A 227 -14.99 1.24 23.42
N PRO A 228 -15.07 2.02 24.52
CA PRO A 228 -14.18 1.87 25.67
C PRO A 228 -14.10 0.42 26.19
N GLY A 229 -15.23 -0.23 26.45
CA GLY A 229 -15.26 -1.60 26.98
C GLY A 229 -14.66 -2.64 26.04
N GLU A 230 -14.80 -2.44 24.72
CA GLU A 230 -14.23 -3.33 23.70
C GLU A 230 -12.71 -3.20 23.57
N ARG A 231 -12.18 -1.98 23.79
CA ARG A 231 -10.73 -1.73 23.85
C ARG A 231 -10.11 -2.39 25.07
N ASP A 232 -10.78 -2.28 26.22
CA ASP A 232 -10.31 -2.85 27.48
C ASP A 232 -10.41 -4.39 27.52
N ALA A 233 -11.44 -4.97 26.89
CA ALA A 233 -11.62 -6.42 26.81
C ALA A 233 -10.64 -7.13 25.85
N GLY A 234 -9.79 -6.35 25.17
CA GLY A 234 -8.83 -6.81 24.17
C GLY A 234 -9.38 -6.67 22.75
N GLU A 235 -8.78 -5.77 21.97
CA GLU A 235 -9.18 -5.38 20.60
C GLU A 235 -9.14 -6.54 19.59
N ALA A 236 -8.63 -7.70 19.98
CA ALA A 236 -8.19 -8.76 19.11
C ALA A 236 -9.32 -9.40 18.28
N LEU A 237 -10.42 -9.78 18.93
CA LEU A 237 -11.53 -10.45 18.25
C LEU A 237 -12.32 -9.50 17.34
N PRO A 238 -12.75 -8.29 17.81
CA PRO A 238 -13.49 -7.36 16.95
C PRO A 238 -12.64 -6.86 15.77
N THR A 239 -11.34 -6.60 15.99
CA THR A 239 -10.43 -6.19 14.91
C THR A 239 -10.24 -7.30 13.88
N ALA A 240 -10.10 -8.55 14.31
CA ALA A 240 -10.01 -9.68 13.38
C ALA A 240 -11.30 -9.88 12.56
N GLN A 241 -12.48 -9.69 13.18
CA GLN A 241 -13.76 -9.71 12.48
C GLN A 241 -13.86 -8.58 11.46
N ALA A 242 -13.43 -7.38 11.83
CA ALA A 242 -13.42 -6.22 10.95
C ALA A 242 -12.42 -6.36 9.81
N LEU A 243 -11.29 -7.02 10.03
CA LEU A 243 -10.29 -7.26 8.99
C LEU A 243 -10.74 -8.33 7.99
N ALA A 244 -11.57 -9.28 8.43
CA ALA A 244 -12.05 -10.35 7.57
C ALA A 244 -12.78 -9.79 6.34
N GLN A 245 -12.34 -10.19 5.15
CA GLN A 245 -12.92 -9.82 3.85
C GLN A 245 -12.77 -8.33 3.45
N ARG A 246 -11.85 -7.58 4.08
CA ARG A 246 -11.63 -6.17 3.75
C ARG A 246 -10.38 -5.91 2.95
N LYS A 247 -10.44 -4.81 2.21
CA LYS A 247 -9.26 -4.14 1.65
C LYS A 247 -8.60 -3.36 2.78
N VAL A 248 -7.28 -3.37 2.84
CA VAL A 248 -6.50 -2.68 3.87
C VAL A 248 -5.79 -1.48 3.26
N LEU A 249 -5.86 -0.35 3.95
CA LEU A 249 -5.03 0.81 3.71
C LEU A 249 -4.07 0.95 4.90
N LEU A 250 -2.78 0.83 4.63
CA LEU A 250 -1.71 1.01 5.60
C LEU A 250 -1.20 2.45 5.56
N LEU A 251 -1.31 3.16 6.68
CA LEU A 251 -0.77 4.50 6.86
C LEU A 251 0.62 4.40 7.49
N LEU A 252 1.59 5.04 6.83
CA LEU A 252 2.98 5.03 7.24
C LEU A 252 3.46 6.45 7.46
N ASN A 253 4.05 6.73 8.63
CA ASN A 253 4.88 7.91 8.80
C ASN A 253 6.23 7.74 8.06
N ALA A 254 7.05 8.79 8.05
CA ALA A 254 8.35 8.79 7.40
C ALA A 254 9.31 7.69 7.92
N GLN A 255 9.13 7.27 9.18
CA GLN A 255 9.94 6.24 9.84
C GLN A 255 9.38 4.82 9.68
N GLY A 256 8.18 4.66 9.12
CA GLY A 256 7.50 3.38 9.00
C GLY A 256 7.15 2.74 10.34
N GLU A 257 6.79 3.52 11.37
CA GLU A 257 6.51 3.01 12.73
C GLU A 257 5.40 1.95 12.76
N ALA A 258 4.38 2.07 11.90
CA ALA A 258 3.35 1.03 11.76
C ALA A 258 3.95 -0.34 11.42
N LEU A 259 5.03 -0.40 10.63
CA LEU A 259 5.71 -1.67 10.27
C LEU A 259 6.39 -2.35 11.46
N ARG A 260 6.64 -1.60 12.54
CA ARG A 260 7.22 -2.10 13.78
C ARG A 260 6.16 -2.58 14.77
N ARG A 261 4.87 -2.47 14.44
CA ARG A 261 3.76 -2.86 15.32
C ARG A 261 3.24 -4.25 14.93
N THR A 262 3.06 -5.11 15.93
CA THR A 262 2.64 -6.51 15.72
C THR A 262 1.24 -6.59 15.08
N TRP A 263 0.31 -5.73 15.51
CA TRP A 263 -1.04 -5.64 14.94
C TRP A 263 -1.02 -5.24 13.46
N CYS A 264 -0.29 -4.18 13.09
CA CYS A 264 -0.18 -3.76 11.70
C CYS A 264 0.49 -4.84 10.82
N ALA A 265 1.50 -5.54 11.35
CA ALA A 265 2.11 -6.67 10.64
C ALA A 265 1.12 -7.82 10.40
N LEU A 266 0.28 -8.14 11.39
CA LEU A 266 -0.80 -9.12 11.23
C LEU A 266 -1.81 -8.66 10.17
N GLU A 267 -2.24 -7.41 10.22
CA GLU A 267 -3.22 -6.83 9.30
C GLU A 267 -2.72 -6.89 7.84
N MET A 268 -1.46 -6.53 7.61
CA MET A 268 -0.80 -6.68 6.31
C MET A 268 -0.71 -8.15 5.87
N ALA A 269 -0.38 -9.06 6.79
CA ALA A 269 -0.25 -10.48 6.46
C ALA A 269 -1.58 -11.09 6.01
N VAL A 270 -2.67 -10.75 6.70
CA VAL A 270 -4.03 -11.15 6.30
C VAL A 270 -4.41 -10.50 4.97
N ALA A 271 -4.14 -9.21 4.79
CA ALA A 271 -4.44 -8.48 3.56
C ALA A 271 -3.70 -9.04 2.34
N THR A 272 -2.47 -9.50 2.51
CA THR A 272 -1.65 -10.05 1.42
C THR A 272 -1.88 -11.54 1.18
N GLY A 273 -2.96 -12.12 1.72
CA GLY A 273 -3.44 -13.46 1.38
C GLY A 273 -2.69 -14.61 2.03
N LEU A 274 -2.00 -14.39 3.17
CA LEU A 274 -1.24 -15.45 3.87
C LEU A 274 -2.11 -16.68 4.26
N GLY A 275 -3.45 -16.57 4.24
CA GLY A 275 -4.39 -17.68 4.47
C GLY A 275 -5.04 -18.31 3.23
N GLU A 276 -4.88 -17.73 2.02
CA GLU A 276 -5.64 -18.17 0.83
C GLU A 276 -4.92 -19.26 0.01
N ALA A 277 -3.64 -19.53 0.28
CA ALA A 277 -2.79 -20.42 -0.52
C ALA A 277 -3.20 -21.92 -0.54
N ARG A 278 -4.34 -22.31 0.04
CA ARG A 278 -4.68 -23.72 0.30
C ARG A 278 -6.03 -24.24 -0.19
N LYS A 279 -6.85 -23.45 -0.89
CA LYS A 279 -8.06 -24.02 -1.52
C LYS A 279 -7.87 -24.05 -3.02
N ASP A 280 -8.19 -25.20 -3.63
CA ASP A 280 -8.24 -25.51 -5.07
C ASP A 280 -9.23 -24.61 -5.85
N GLN A 281 -9.34 -23.32 -5.49
CA GLN A 281 -10.19 -22.37 -6.17
C GLN A 281 -9.61 -22.12 -7.56
N LYS A 282 -10.46 -22.35 -8.56
CA LYS A 282 -10.17 -22.11 -9.96
C LYS A 282 -9.60 -20.69 -10.12
N PRO A 283 -8.46 -20.52 -10.82
CA PRO A 283 -7.68 -19.28 -10.86
C PRO A 283 -8.38 -18.04 -11.47
N ASN A 284 -9.65 -18.10 -11.86
CA ASN A 284 -10.30 -17.07 -12.67
C ASN A 284 -11.65 -16.52 -12.17
N THR A 285 -12.18 -16.92 -11.01
CA THR A 285 -13.58 -16.54 -10.65
C THR A 285 -13.82 -15.94 -9.27
N SER A 286 -12.84 -15.88 -8.38
CA SER A 286 -13.00 -15.20 -7.09
C SER A 286 -12.21 -13.89 -7.09
N PRO A 287 -12.81 -12.73 -6.77
CA PRO A 287 -12.06 -11.50 -6.55
C PRO A 287 -11.02 -11.76 -5.46
N ARG A 288 -9.75 -11.43 -5.72
CA ARG A 288 -8.68 -11.52 -4.71
C ARG A 288 -9.17 -10.89 -3.42
N VAL A 289 -9.25 -11.68 -2.35
CA VAL A 289 -9.57 -11.15 -1.03
C VAL A 289 -8.28 -10.52 -0.52
N GLY A 290 -8.35 -9.22 -0.19
CA GLY A 290 -7.24 -8.46 0.39
C GLY A 290 -6.45 -7.67 -0.64
N LEU A 291 -6.92 -6.45 -0.95
CA LEU A 291 -6.04 -5.43 -1.52
C LEU A 291 -5.29 -4.77 -0.36
N LEU A 292 -3.99 -4.51 -0.54
CA LEU A 292 -3.18 -3.73 0.41
C LEU A 292 -2.65 -2.47 -0.27
N ASP A 293 -3.23 -1.32 0.08
CA ASP A 293 -2.73 -0.02 -0.34
C ASP A 293 -1.85 0.59 0.76
N LEU A 294 -0.86 1.38 0.37
CA LEU A 294 0.03 2.07 1.29
C LEU A 294 -0.05 3.56 1.02
N VAL A 295 -0.13 4.36 2.08
CA VAL A 295 -0.10 5.81 1.99
C VAL A 295 0.89 6.38 2.99
N THR A 296 1.62 7.40 2.56
CA THR A 296 2.57 8.12 3.40
C THR A 296 2.69 9.55 2.90
N LEU A 297 3.38 10.40 3.67
CA LEU A 297 3.77 11.72 3.24
C LEU A 297 5.14 11.68 2.55
N ARG A 298 5.31 12.54 1.54
CA ARG A 298 6.63 12.75 0.95
C ARG A 298 7.56 13.42 1.96
N THR A 299 8.80 12.94 1.97
CA THR A 299 9.89 13.49 2.79
C THR A 299 10.75 14.50 2.03
N GLU A 300 10.76 14.42 0.69
CA GLU A 300 11.63 15.22 -0.16
C GLU A 300 11.00 16.56 -0.59
N ALA A 301 11.74 17.66 -0.44
CA ALA A 301 11.40 18.97 -0.98
C ALA A 301 11.35 18.94 -2.53
N PRO A 302 10.55 19.81 -3.19
CA PRO A 302 9.69 20.87 -2.64
C PRO A 302 8.29 20.38 -2.22
N CYS A 303 8.07 19.07 -2.22
CA CYS A 303 6.74 18.50 -2.03
C CYS A 303 6.60 17.74 -0.71
N ALA A 304 7.45 18.07 0.27
CA ALA A 304 7.40 17.48 1.59
C ALA A 304 6.01 17.70 2.19
N GLY A 305 5.48 16.69 2.89
CA GLY A 305 4.15 16.75 3.49
C GLY A 305 2.97 16.50 2.53
N LEU A 306 3.22 16.26 1.23
CA LEU A 306 2.14 15.83 0.32
C LEU A 306 1.94 14.31 0.39
N PRO A 307 0.69 13.82 0.48
CA PRO A 307 0.41 12.39 0.53
C PRO A 307 0.67 11.73 -0.83
N VAL A 308 1.25 10.54 -0.78
CA VAL A 308 1.50 9.66 -1.93
C VAL A 308 1.01 8.25 -1.61
N VAL A 309 0.44 7.60 -2.61
CA VAL A 309 -0.25 6.32 -2.46
C VAL A 309 0.36 5.29 -3.41
N LEU A 310 0.72 4.13 -2.87
CA LEU A 310 0.95 2.89 -3.61
C LEU A 310 -0.32 2.06 -3.55
N THR A 311 -0.79 1.61 -4.70
CA THR A 311 -2.00 0.77 -4.76
C THR A 311 -1.63 -0.67 -5.05
N ASP A 312 -2.29 -1.64 -4.44
CA ASP A 312 -2.28 -3.00 -5.00
C ASP A 312 -3.19 -3.03 -6.25
N GLY A 313 -2.66 -3.58 -7.34
CA GLY A 313 -3.30 -3.54 -8.65
C GLY A 313 -3.41 -2.13 -9.25
N LEU A 314 -4.19 -2.02 -10.33
CA LEU A 314 -4.50 -0.77 -11.03
C LEU A 314 -5.71 -0.09 -10.40
N THR A 315 -5.73 1.25 -10.39
CA THR A 315 -6.93 2.06 -10.12
C THR A 315 -7.96 1.91 -11.25
N GLU A 316 -9.21 2.32 -11.04
CA GLU A 316 -10.26 2.24 -12.09
C GLU A 316 -9.85 2.97 -13.38
N VAL A 317 -9.30 4.17 -13.26
CA VAL A 317 -8.80 4.96 -14.40
C VAL A 317 -7.67 4.23 -15.13
N GLU A 318 -6.74 3.64 -14.38
CA GLU A 318 -5.64 2.87 -14.97
C GLU A 318 -6.16 1.57 -15.61
N GLN A 319 -7.19 0.92 -15.06
CA GLN A 319 -7.85 -0.24 -15.68
C GLN A 319 -8.54 0.15 -16.98
N GLU A 320 -9.21 1.31 -17.05
CA GLU A 320 -9.78 1.82 -18.29
C GLU A 320 -8.69 2.08 -19.34
N TRP A 321 -7.54 2.62 -18.93
CA TRP A 321 -6.40 2.82 -19.82
C TRP A 321 -5.83 1.49 -20.30
N GLU A 322 -5.67 0.52 -19.40
CA GLU A 322 -5.22 -0.84 -19.70
C GLU A 322 -6.16 -1.56 -20.68
N ALA A 323 -7.48 -1.41 -20.50
CA ALA A 323 -8.50 -1.99 -21.36
C ALA A 323 -8.49 -1.36 -22.76
N LYS A 324 -8.22 -0.05 -22.86
CA LYS A 324 -8.08 0.64 -24.16
C LYS A 324 -6.78 0.29 -24.86
N HIS A 325 -5.68 0.21 -24.11
CA HIS A 325 -4.34 -0.06 -24.60
C HIS A 325 -3.55 -0.84 -23.55
N GLU A 326 -3.34 -2.13 -23.80
CA GLU A 326 -2.59 -3.00 -22.88
C GLU A 326 -1.18 -2.41 -22.60
N GLY A 327 -0.87 -2.26 -21.31
CA GLY A 327 0.32 -1.63 -20.74
C GLY A 327 0.10 -0.19 -20.26
N MET A 328 -0.85 0.57 -20.80
CA MET A 328 -1.02 1.98 -20.45
C MET A 328 -1.45 2.18 -18.99
N GLY A 329 -2.23 1.26 -18.42
CA GLY A 329 -2.61 1.34 -17.01
C GLY A 329 -1.40 1.18 -16.10
N HIS A 330 -0.53 0.22 -16.42
CA HIS A 330 0.71 -0.01 -15.69
C HIS A 330 1.70 1.17 -15.80
N ILE A 331 1.82 1.80 -16.99
CA ILE A 331 2.62 3.02 -17.15
C ILE A 331 2.07 4.13 -16.25
N GLY A 332 0.75 4.36 -16.28
CA GLY A 332 0.08 5.36 -15.44
C GLY A 332 0.33 5.11 -13.95
N LYS A 333 0.20 3.86 -13.51
CA LYS A 333 0.51 3.43 -12.15
C LYS A 333 1.97 3.74 -11.78
N THR A 334 2.93 3.29 -12.58
CA THR A 334 4.35 3.53 -12.34
C THR A 334 4.66 5.03 -12.24
N ASP A 335 4.06 5.85 -13.10
CA ASP A 335 4.28 7.30 -13.06
C ASP A 335 3.68 7.99 -11.85
N ARG A 336 2.51 7.54 -11.38
CA ARG A 336 1.89 8.01 -10.15
C ARG A 336 2.74 7.64 -8.93
N GLU A 337 3.22 6.39 -8.91
CA GLU A 337 3.87 5.78 -7.76
C GLU A 337 5.36 6.10 -7.64
N LYS A 338 6.02 6.59 -8.70
CA LYS A 338 7.47 6.87 -8.71
C LYS A 338 7.99 7.82 -7.63
N ARG A 339 7.08 8.55 -6.99
CA ARG A 339 7.36 9.56 -5.96
C ARG A 339 7.21 9.02 -4.53
N PHE A 340 6.89 7.73 -4.38
CA PHE A 340 6.81 7.12 -3.06
C PHE A 340 8.21 7.04 -2.42
N PRO A 341 8.38 7.41 -1.14
CA PRO A 341 9.68 7.38 -0.46
C PRO A 341 10.27 5.98 -0.40
N LEU A 342 11.54 5.83 -0.80
CA LEU A 342 12.23 4.54 -0.73
C LEU A 342 12.57 4.17 0.73
N GLU A 343 12.74 5.17 1.60
CA GLU A 343 13.05 5.00 3.02
C GLU A 343 11.94 4.22 3.72
N VAL A 344 10.69 4.54 3.41
CA VAL A 344 9.50 3.86 3.92
C VAL A 344 9.45 2.42 3.40
N LEU A 345 9.77 2.19 2.12
CA LEU A 345 9.83 0.84 1.57
C LEU A 345 10.97 0.02 2.18
N ASN A 346 12.13 0.63 2.43
CA ASN A 346 13.27 0.00 3.09
C ASN A 346 12.94 -0.42 4.53
N ALA A 347 12.12 0.36 5.25
CA ALA A 347 11.60 -0.07 6.56
C ALA A 347 10.75 -1.35 6.43
N GLY A 348 9.99 -1.51 5.34
CA GLY A 348 9.25 -2.74 5.04
C GLY A 348 10.14 -3.91 4.64
N LEU A 349 11.26 -3.66 3.96
CA LEU A 349 12.27 -4.68 3.67
C LEU A 349 13.01 -5.18 4.92
N ALA A 350 13.09 -4.33 5.95
CA ALA A 350 13.68 -4.65 7.23
C ALA A 350 12.67 -5.27 8.23
N LEU A 351 11.41 -5.47 7.83
CA LEU A 351 10.37 -6.00 8.71
C LEU A 351 10.72 -7.41 9.20
N ASP A 352 10.85 -7.54 10.52
CA ASP A 352 10.91 -8.82 11.21
C ASP A 352 9.74 -8.92 12.17
N PHE A 353 8.82 -9.85 11.90
CA PHE A 353 7.64 -10.07 12.72
C PHE A 353 8.02 -10.40 14.17
N ALA A 354 9.13 -11.11 14.39
CA ALA A 354 9.60 -11.46 15.73
C ALA A 354 10.16 -10.26 16.51
N GLU A 355 10.51 -9.17 15.84
CA GLU A 355 10.98 -7.93 16.48
C GLU A 355 9.89 -6.86 16.58
N THR A 356 8.68 -7.15 16.10
CA THR A 356 7.56 -6.22 16.24
C THR A 356 7.17 -6.01 17.70
N LYS A 357 6.65 -4.82 17.98
CA LYS A 357 6.29 -4.32 19.31
C LYS A 357 4.78 -4.39 19.51
N THR A 358 4.37 -4.87 20.68
CA THR A 358 3.02 -4.67 21.22
C THR A 358 3.08 -3.73 22.42
N SER A 359 1.96 -3.07 22.70
CA SER A 359 1.83 -2.31 23.95
C SER A 359 1.62 -3.26 25.13
N VAL A 360 0.93 -4.39 24.89
CA VAL A 360 0.67 -5.41 25.90
C VAL A 360 1.28 -6.75 25.45
N SER A 361 2.04 -7.40 26.32
CA SER A 361 2.74 -8.65 25.98
C SER A 361 1.80 -9.82 25.66
N SER A 362 0.61 -9.86 26.27
CA SER A 362 -0.41 -10.88 26.01
C SER A 362 -0.97 -10.82 24.58
N GLU A 363 -1.05 -9.63 23.98
CA GLU A 363 -1.48 -9.45 22.58
C GLU A 363 -0.54 -10.17 21.62
N ARG A 364 0.76 -10.14 21.90
CA ARG A 364 1.75 -10.81 21.06
C ARG A 364 1.50 -12.31 21.01
N THR A 365 1.26 -12.92 22.18
CA THR A 365 0.88 -14.33 22.28
C THR A 365 -0.41 -14.63 21.53
N TRP A 366 -1.42 -13.75 21.64
CA TRP A 366 -2.66 -13.91 20.91
C TRP A 366 -2.45 -13.86 19.40
N VAL A 367 -1.71 -12.87 18.90
CA VAL A 367 -1.43 -12.70 17.46
C VAL A 367 -0.66 -13.89 16.92
N HIS A 368 0.34 -14.38 17.66
CA HIS A 368 1.08 -15.59 17.30
C HIS A 368 0.16 -16.80 17.19
N ASN A 369 -0.70 -17.03 18.19
CA ASN A 369 -1.69 -18.10 18.19
C ASN A 369 -2.69 -17.96 17.03
N PHE A 370 -3.10 -16.74 16.72
CA PHE A 370 -4.02 -16.45 15.62
C PHE A 370 -3.37 -16.76 14.26
N LEU A 371 -2.11 -16.34 14.05
CA LEU A 371 -1.35 -16.68 12.84
C LEU A 371 -1.11 -18.18 12.71
N GLY A 372 -0.77 -18.87 13.81
CA GLY A 372 -0.62 -20.33 13.81
C GLY A 372 -1.90 -21.04 13.36
N LYS A 373 -3.07 -20.57 13.83
CA LYS A 373 -4.38 -21.06 13.36
C LYS A 373 -4.68 -20.72 11.91
N LEU A 374 -4.25 -19.55 11.43
CA LEU A 374 -4.49 -19.13 10.05
C LEU A 374 -3.67 -19.94 9.05
N VAL A 375 -2.42 -20.27 9.40
CA VAL A 375 -1.44 -20.87 8.50
C VAL A 375 -1.37 -22.41 8.64
N MET A 376 -1.86 -22.99 9.74
CA MET A 376 -1.82 -24.44 10.00
C MET A 376 -0.40 -25.02 9.88
N MET A 377 0.58 -24.33 10.47
CA MET A 377 2.02 -24.67 10.45
C MET A 377 2.64 -24.57 11.85
N ASP A 378 3.80 -25.21 12.06
CA ASP A 378 4.57 -25.13 13.30
C ASP A 378 4.97 -23.67 13.63
N GLU A 379 4.90 -23.27 14.90
CA GLU A 379 4.95 -21.87 15.35
C GLU A 379 6.20 -21.06 14.90
N PRO A 380 7.46 -21.54 15.02
CA PRO A 380 8.63 -20.72 14.70
C PRO A 380 8.79 -20.45 13.20
N ALA A 381 8.52 -21.46 12.37
CA ALA A 381 8.56 -21.32 10.92
C ALA A 381 7.47 -20.36 10.42
N THR A 382 6.34 -20.29 11.13
CA THR A 382 5.21 -19.43 10.76
C THR A 382 5.59 -17.95 10.78
N LEU A 383 6.25 -17.44 11.82
CA LEU A 383 6.60 -16.02 11.93
C LEU A 383 7.68 -15.59 10.92
N GLN A 384 8.65 -16.46 10.67
CA GLN A 384 9.67 -16.22 9.65
C GLN A 384 9.03 -16.17 8.25
N ASN A 385 8.12 -17.10 7.96
CA ASN A 385 7.38 -17.12 6.69
C ASN A 385 6.52 -15.86 6.52
N VAL A 386 5.83 -15.40 7.57
CA VAL A 386 5.09 -14.12 7.56
C VAL A 386 6.03 -12.97 7.23
N SER A 387 7.17 -12.91 7.89
CA SER A 387 8.17 -11.85 7.67
C SER A 387 8.70 -11.86 6.24
N GLN A 388 9.05 -13.04 5.71
CA GLN A 388 9.53 -13.21 4.34
C GLN A 388 8.45 -12.84 3.32
N HIS A 389 7.19 -13.20 3.59
CA HIS A 389 6.05 -12.85 2.74
C HIS A 389 5.86 -11.34 2.64
N LEU A 390 5.80 -10.66 3.80
CA LEU A 390 5.67 -9.20 3.85
C LEU A 390 6.88 -8.49 3.22
N ARG A 391 8.10 -8.93 3.54
CA ARG A 391 9.32 -8.38 2.92
C ARG A 391 9.31 -8.55 1.41
N SER A 392 8.84 -9.69 0.89
CA SER A 392 8.69 -9.93 -0.55
C SER A 392 7.68 -8.98 -1.19
N PHE A 393 6.55 -8.71 -0.52
CA PHE A 393 5.58 -7.69 -0.97
C PHE A 393 6.21 -6.29 -1.09
N PHE A 394 6.95 -5.85 -0.06
CA PHE A 394 7.67 -4.57 -0.10
C PHE A 394 8.77 -4.58 -1.18
N ALA A 395 9.48 -5.69 -1.35
CA ALA A 395 10.52 -5.83 -2.37
C ALA A 395 9.95 -5.72 -3.79
N GLY A 396 8.81 -6.36 -4.06
CA GLY A 396 8.13 -6.24 -5.36
C GLY A 396 7.73 -4.79 -5.66
N THR A 397 7.24 -4.07 -4.66
CA THR A 397 6.84 -2.66 -4.81
C THR A 397 8.05 -1.73 -4.97
N ALA A 398 9.11 -1.96 -4.20
CA ALA A 398 10.36 -1.18 -4.25
C ALA A 398 11.17 -1.45 -5.52
N LEU A 399 11.06 -2.63 -6.11
CA LEU A 399 11.77 -2.99 -7.34
C LEU A 399 11.48 -2.02 -8.49
N VAL A 400 10.22 -1.62 -8.69
CA VAL A 400 9.83 -0.64 -9.72
C VAL A 400 10.44 0.73 -9.43
N GLN A 401 10.49 1.13 -8.17
CA GLN A 401 11.08 2.39 -7.72
C GLN A 401 12.60 2.41 -7.91
N ALA A 402 13.27 1.31 -7.55
CA ALA A 402 14.70 1.11 -7.72
C ALA A 402 15.10 1.21 -9.19
N LEU A 403 14.35 0.55 -10.09
CA LEU A 403 14.55 0.64 -11.53
C LEU A 403 14.49 2.07 -12.05
N LYS A 404 13.51 2.86 -11.60
CA LYS A 404 13.38 4.25 -12.02
C LYS A 404 14.53 5.12 -11.54
N ARG A 405 15.06 4.84 -10.35
CA ARG A 405 16.21 5.53 -9.74
C ARG A 405 17.56 4.94 -10.16
N GLN A 406 17.59 3.97 -11.09
CA GLN A 406 18.81 3.29 -11.56
C GLN A 406 19.61 2.64 -10.43
N LEU A 407 18.92 2.14 -9.42
CA LEU A 407 19.52 1.36 -8.34
C LEU A 407 19.57 -0.12 -8.75
N SER A 408 20.54 -0.85 -8.20
CA SER A 408 20.63 -2.30 -8.44
C SER A 408 19.38 -3.00 -7.92
N ILE A 409 18.89 -3.95 -8.71
CA ILE A 409 17.69 -4.74 -8.38
C ILE A 409 17.99 -6.00 -7.57
N ALA A 410 19.27 -6.41 -7.52
CA ALA A 410 19.69 -7.66 -6.91
C ALA A 410 19.29 -7.83 -5.44
N PRO A 411 19.33 -6.78 -4.58
CA PRO A 411 18.87 -6.89 -3.19
C PRO A 411 17.39 -7.26 -3.10
N TYR A 412 16.54 -6.59 -3.88
CA TYR A 412 15.09 -6.81 -3.89
C TYR A 412 14.74 -8.20 -4.41
N LEU A 413 15.37 -8.65 -5.50
CA LEU A 413 15.17 -9.99 -6.04
C LEU A 413 15.66 -11.09 -5.09
N SER A 414 16.70 -10.83 -4.30
CA SER A 414 17.16 -11.77 -3.27
C SER A 414 16.14 -11.91 -2.13
N ILE A 415 15.45 -10.83 -1.75
CA ILE A 415 14.36 -10.86 -0.77
C ILE A 415 13.15 -11.62 -1.33
N ILE A 416 12.76 -11.35 -2.58
CA ILE A 416 11.68 -12.08 -3.26
C ILE A 416 12.01 -13.57 -3.33
N ALA A 417 13.26 -13.92 -3.66
CA ALA A 417 13.72 -15.30 -3.75
C ALA A 417 13.70 -16.05 -2.42
N ALA A 418 13.81 -15.34 -1.28
CA ALA A 418 13.68 -15.96 0.03
C ALA A 418 12.24 -16.38 0.35
N ASN A 419 11.23 -15.78 -0.29
CA ASN A 419 9.84 -16.17 -0.14
C ASN A 419 9.45 -17.25 -1.15
N VAL A 420 9.65 -18.52 -0.78
CA VAL A 420 9.32 -19.68 -1.64
C VAL A 420 7.84 -19.80 -1.99
N ALA A 421 6.95 -19.13 -1.26
CA ALA A 421 5.52 -19.08 -1.60
C ALA A 421 5.24 -18.18 -2.81
N GLN A 422 6.15 -17.25 -3.13
CA GLN A 422 6.04 -16.37 -4.30
C GLN A 422 6.38 -17.15 -5.58
N GLN A 423 5.36 -17.67 -6.26
CA GLN A 423 5.53 -18.46 -7.47
C GLN A 423 5.49 -17.65 -8.77
N GLU A 424 5.24 -16.35 -8.69
CA GLU A 424 5.08 -15.47 -9.84
C GLU A 424 5.88 -14.18 -9.70
N LEU A 425 6.58 -13.78 -10.77
CA LEU A 425 7.27 -12.50 -10.88
C LEU A 425 6.77 -11.77 -12.12
N LYS A 426 6.10 -10.64 -11.90
CA LYS A 426 5.55 -9.78 -12.95
C LYS A 426 6.24 -8.43 -12.93
N LEU A 427 6.88 -8.07 -14.03
CA LEU A 427 7.50 -6.76 -14.26
C LEU A 427 6.90 -6.13 -15.52
N PRO A 428 5.70 -5.53 -15.41
CA PRO A 428 5.04 -4.90 -16.54
C PRO A 428 5.71 -3.55 -16.89
N CYS A 429 5.64 -3.17 -18.16
CA CYS A 429 5.96 -1.82 -18.66
C CYS A 429 7.37 -1.30 -18.31
N LEU A 430 8.36 -2.19 -18.31
CA LEU A 430 9.76 -1.87 -18.03
C LEU A 430 10.35 -0.84 -19.01
N ALA A 431 9.86 -0.78 -20.25
CA ALA A 431 10.30 0.20 -21.26
C ALA A 431 10.18 1.66 -20.78
N HIS A 432 9.27 1.96 -19.84
CA HIS A 432 9.07 3.31 -19.31
C HIS A 432 10.06 3.71 -18.19
N VAL A 433 10.63 2.72 -17.51
CA VAL A 433 11.52 2.94 -16.36
C VAL A 433 12.99 2.71 -16.69
N LEU A 434 13.29 1.82 -17.64
CA LEU A 434 14.65 1.42 -17.96
C LEU A 434 15.40 2.48 -18.79
N GLN A 435 16.54 2.93 -18.26
CA GLN A 435 17.52 3.72 -19.02
C GLN A 435 18.64 2.85 -19.60
N GLN A 436 18.98 1.76 -18.91
CA GLN A 436 20.03 0.82 -19.30
C GLN A 436 19.47 -0.62 -19.33
N PRO A 437 18.79 -1.01 -20.43
CA PRO A 437 18.10 -2.31 -20.47
C PRO A 437 19.06 -3.50 -20.41
N GLU A 438 20.28 -3.40 -20.97
CA GLU A 438 21.25 -4.50 -20.92
C GLU A 438 21.79 -4.75 -19.51
N THR A 439 22.17 -3.68 -18.80
CA THR A 439 22.58 -3.76 -17.38
C THR A 439 21.47 -4.42 -16.55
N PHE A 440 20.22 -3.98 -16.75
CA PHE A 440 19.06 -4.56 -16.08
C PHE A 440 18.90 -6.06 -16.39
N LEU A 441 18.92 -6.45 -17.67
CA LEU A 441 18.75 -7.86 -18.06
C LEU A 441 19.89 -8.73 -17.55
N SER A 442 21.11 -8.19 -17.48
CA SER A 442 22.26 -8.90 -16.91
C SER A 442 22.07 -9.12 -15.41
N GLU A 443 21.72 -8.07 -14.65
CA GLU A 443 21.44 -8.19 -13.22
C GLU A 443 20.27 -9.16 -12.95
N LEU A 444 19.20 -9.04 -13.74
CA LEU A 444 18.05 -9.94 -13.66
C LEU A 444 18.45 -11.38 -13.95
N GLY A 445 19.21 -11.62 -15.03
CA GLY A 445 19.72 -12.95 -15.38
C GLY A 445 20.51 -13.59 -14.24
N THR A 446 21.41 -12.84 -13.60
CA THR A 446 22.15 -13.34 -12.42
C THR A 446 21.24 -13.59 -11.22
N ALA A 447 20.28 -12.70 -10.95
CA ALA A 447 19.40 -12.82 -9.80
C ALA A 447 18.34 -13.94 -9.93
N LEU A 448 17.89 -14.23 -11.15
CA LEU A 448 16.93 -15.31 -11.45
C LEU A 448 17.44 -16.68 -11.02
N VAL A 449 18.76 -16.89 -10.92
CA VAL A 449 19.36 -18.13 -10.40
C VAL A 449 18.85 -18.48 -8.99
N LYS A 450 18.51 -17.47 -8.18
CA LYS A 450 17.98 -17.67 -6.82
C LYS A 450 16.48 -17.99 -6.80
N LEU A 451 15.77 -17.81 -7.92
CA LEU A 451 14.32 -17.93 -8.06
C LEU A 451 13.89 -19.28 -8.64
N SER A 452 14.59 -20.38 -8.34
CA SER A 452 14.34 -21.71 -8.92
C SER A 452 12.93 -22.27 -8.66
N HIS A 453 12.21 -21.75 -7.66
CA HIS A 453 10.84 -22.11 -7.31
C HIS A 453 9.77 -21.39 -8.16
N LEU A 454 10.17 -20.39 -8.96
CA LEU A 454 9.25 -19.58 -9.75
C LEU A 454 8.54 -20.43 -10.81
N LYS A 455 7.21 -20.32 -10.86
CA LYS A 455 6.37 -20.99 -11.86
C LYS A 455 5.95 -20.06 -13.00
N ALA A 456 5.88 -18.75 -12.74
CA ALA A 456 5.49 -17.76 -13.73
C ALA A 456 6.45 -16.56 -13.74
N LEU A 457 6.96 -16.21 -14.91
CA LEU A 457 7.80 -15.05 -15.14
C LEU A 457 7.22 -14.22 -16.29
N ASN A 458 6.87 -12.97 -16.01
CA ASN A 458 6.36 -12.04 -17.01
C ASN A 458 7.22 -10.78 -17.03
N LEU A 459 7.89 -10.55 -18.15
CA LEU A 459 8.75 -9.41 -18.42
C LEU A 459 8.20 -8.65 -19.62
N ASP A 460 7.72 -7.42 -19.40
CA ASP A 460 7.26 -6.56 -20.48
C ASP A 460 8.21 -5.38 -20.66
N LEU A 461 9.14 -5.53 -21.60
CA LEU A 461 10.04 -4.48 -22.07
C LEU A 461 9.55 -3.88 -23.39
N GLY A 462 8.29 -4.11 -23.77
CA GLY A 462 7.77 -3.65 -25.05
C GLY A 462 7.55 -2.14 -25.11
N TRP A 463 7.98 -1.52 -26.20
CA TRP A 463 7.58 -0.18 -26.61
C TRP A 463 6.19 -0.24 -27.25
N ARG A 464 5.18 0.28 -26.55
CA ARG A 464 3.77 0.27 -26.99
C ARG A 464 3.14 1.65 -27.19
N SER A 465 3.85 2.72 -26.82
CA SER A 465 3.29 4.07 -26.77
C SER A 465 4.32 5.10 -27.19
N ILE A 466 3.88 6.19 -27.83
CA ILE A 466 4.71 7.36 -28.15
C ILE A 466 5.47 7.95 -26.95
N TYR A 467 5.07 7.59 -25.71
CA TYR A 467 5.66 8.07 -24.48
C TYR A 467 6.81 7.21 -23.92
N ALA A 468 7.12 6.05 -24.51
CA ALA A 468 8.22 5.24 -23.97
C ALA A 468 9.58 5.88 -24.27
N ASN A 469 10.53 5.66 -23.36
CA ASN A 469 11.89 6.10 -23.58
C ASN A 469 12.51 5.31 -24.74
N GLY A 470 13.09 6.03 -25.70
CA GLY A 470 13.84 5.43 -26.81
C GLY A 470 15.10 4.64 -26.37
N HIS A 471 15.34 4.45 -25.08
CA HIS A 471 16.46 3.63 -24.59
C HIS A 471 16.25 2.15 -24.86
N ILE A 472 15.01 1.65 -24.78
CA ILE A 472 14.73 0.23 -25.01
C ILE A 472 14.99 -0.19 -26.45
N SER A 473 14.89 0.78 -27.38
CA SER A 473 15.18 0.54 -28.79
C SER A 473 16.64 0.17 -29.04
N ASN A 474 17.55 0.42 -28.06
CA ASN A 474 18.97 0.11 -28.12
C ASN A 474 19.34 -1.28 -27.57
N LEU A 475 18.36 -2.09 -27.14
CA LEU A 475 18.62 -3.45 -26.69
C LEU A 475 19.19 -4.30 -27.84
N LEU A 476 20.41 -4.83 -27.71
CA LEU A 476 21.04 -5.61 -28.78
C LEU A 476 20.69 -7.10 -28.72
N SER A 477 20.51 -7.63 -27.51
CA SER A 477 20.32 -9.06 -27.25
C SER A 477 19.56 -9.32 -25.94
N ALA A 478 18.72 -10.37 -25.93
CA ALA A 478 18.10 -10.90 -24.71
C ALA A 478 18.90 -12.07 -24.08
N ALA A 479 20.09 -12.38 -24.62
CA ALA A 479 20.98 -13.43 -24.12
C ALA A 479 21.37 -13.27 -22.65
N TRP A 480 21.32 -12.04 -22.13
CA TRP A 480 21.61 -11.76 -20.71
C TRP A 480 20.69 -12.50 -19.73
N LEU A 481 19.50 -12.94 -20.18
CA LEU A 481 18.58 -13.74 -19.38
C LEU A 481 18.97 -15.23 -19.32
N ALA A 482 19.79 -15.72 -20.26
CA ALA A 482 20.11 -17.14 -20.42
C ALA A 482 20.59 -17.82 -19.12
N PRO A 483 21.57 -17.25 -18.36
CA PRO A 483 22.05 -17.89 -17.13
C PRO A 483 20.95 -18.07 -16.09
N GLY A 484 20.02 -17.12 -16.02
CA GLY A 484 18.90 -17.17 -15.08
C GLY A 484 17.86 -18.21 -15.48
N LEU A 485 17.43 -18.18 -16.74
CA LEU A 485 16.38 -19.06 -17.27
C LEU A 485 16.75 -20.54 -17.14
N GLU A 486 18.02 -20.91 -17.33
CA GLU A 486 18.51 -22.29 -17.15
C GLU A 486 18.25 -22.86 -15.74
N HIS A 487 18.18 -22.00 -14.72
CA HIS A 487 17.99 -22.40 -13.33
C HIS A 487 16.52 -22.40 -12.89
N LEU A 488 15.60 -21.87 -13.69
CA LEU A 488 14.17 -21.82 -13.38
C LEU A 488 13.48 -23.14 -13.73
N VAL A 489 13.91 -24.23 -13.10
CA VAL A 489 13.44 -25.59 -13.38
C VAL A 489 11.93 -25.79 -13.15
N CYS A 490 11.31 -24.96 -12.32
CA CYS A 490 9.88 -24.99 -12.02
C CYS A 490 9.03 -24.10 -12.95
N LEU A 491 9.65 -23.36 -13.89
CA LEU A 491 8.95 -22.37 -14.71
C LEU A 491 7.98 -23.05 -15.69
N GLN A 492 6.71 -22.74 -15.54
CA GLN A 492 5.63 -23.24 -16.39
C GLN A 492 5.12 -22.16 -17.33
N ASP A 493 5.19 -20.90 -16.92
CA ASP A 493 4.65 -19.77 -17.66
C ASP A 493 5.74 -18.72 -17.88
N PHE A 494 6.07 -18.46 -19.14
CA PHE A 494 7.03 -17.42 -19.50
C PHE A 494 6.43 -16.45 -20.50
N THR A 495 6.41 -15.17 -20.14
CA THR A 495 6.04 -14.07 -21.02
C THR A 495 7.22 -13.12 -21.15
N LEU A 496 7.68 -12.88 -22.37
CA LEU A 496 8.70 -11.88 -22.66
C LEU A 496 8.25 -11.03 -23.85
N ARG A 497 8.03 -9.74 -23.59
CA ARG A 497 7.66 -8.76 -24.61
C ARG A 497 8.82 -7.80 -24.82
N LEU A 498 9.33 -7.76 -26.03
CA LEU A 498 10.40 -6.90 -26.53
C LEU A 498 9.92 -6.10 -27.75
N SER A 499 8.61 -5.84 -27.88
CA SER A 499 8.06 -5.10 -29.00
C SER A 499 8.75 -3.72 -29.13
N GLY A 500 9.06 -3.28 -30.36
CA GLY A 500 9.72 -2.01 -30.66
C GLY A 500 11.20 -1.93 -30.30
N CYS A 501 11.84 -3.03 -29.87
CA CYS A 501 13.29 -3.12 -29.71
C CYS A 501 14.00 -3.14 -31.08
N CYS A 502 14.07 -1.98 -31.76
CA CYS A 502 14.47 -1.91 -33.15
C CYS A 502 15.94 -2.29 -33.41
N THR A 503 16.82 -2.28 -32.39
CA THR A 503 18.20 -2.78 -32.51
C THR A 503 18.40 -4.24 -32.17
N LEU A 504 17.36 -4.94 -31.68
CA LEU A 504 17.48 -6.34 -31.28
C LEU A 504 17.90 -7.18 -32.49
N ARG A 505 19.09 -7.76 -32.45
CA ARG A 505 19.63 -8.55 -33.58
C ARG A 505 19.40 -10.05 -33.40
N ARG A 506 19.42 -10.51 -32.14
CA ARG A 506 19.30 -11.91 -31.73
C ARG A 506 18.51 -12.01 -30.44
N PHE A 507 17.78 -13.12 -30.28
CA PHE A 507 17.10 -13.43 -29.02
C PHE A 507 18.11 -13.99 -27.99
N GLY A 508 18.89 -15.00 -28.36
CA GLY A 508 20.10 -15.42 -27.64
C GLY A 508 19.91 -16.15 -26.30
N CYS A 509 18.66 -16.41 -25.87
CA CYS A 509 18.35 -17.17 -24.65
C CYS A 509 17.35 -18.31 -24.90
N ALA A 510 17.10 -18.67 -26.16
CA ALA A 510 16.09 -19.66 -26.49
C ALA A 510 16.51 -21.08 -26.09
N ALA A 511 17.79 -21.40 -26.22
CA ALA A 511 18.35 -22.67 -25.77
C ALA A 511 18.28 -22.86 -24.23
N SER A 512 18.14 -21.75 -23.51
CA SER A 512 18.09 -21.69 -22.04
C SER A 512 16.67 -21.75 -21.48
N LEU A 513 15.64 -21.85 -22.34
CA LEU A 513 14.25 -21.95 -21.91
C LEU A 513 13.98 -23.29 -21.18
N PRO A 514 13.35 -23.27 -20.00
CA PRO A 514 13.04 -24.51 -19.27
C PRO A 514 12.11 -25.44 -20.04
N ARG A 515 12.47 -26.74 -20.08
CA ARG A 515 11.64 -27.78 -20.73
C ARG A 515 10.31 -28.06 -19.99
N THR A 516 10.14 -27.51 -18.80
CA THR A 516 8.93 -27.56 -17.99
C THR A 516 7.88 -26.51 -18.40
N LEU A 517 8.21 -25.62 -19.34
CA LEU A 517 7.30 -24.61 -19.85
C LEU A 517 6.05 -25.23 -20.49
N ARG A 518 4.90 -24.75 -20.05
CA ARG A 518 3.57 -25.05 -20.57
C ARG A 518 3.00 -23.89 -21.36
N ARG A 519 3.29 -22.65 -20.96
CA ARG A 519 2.85 -21.44 -21.66
C ARG A 519 4.03 -20.56 -21.98
N LEU A 520 4.17 -20.21 -23.27
CA LEU A 520 5.20 -19.32 -23.78
C LEU A 520 4.55 -18.21 -24.59
N GLU A 521 4.75 -16.97 -24.16
CA GLU A 521 4.35 -15.77 -24.88
C GLU A 521 5.58 -14.92 -25.21
N LEU A 522 5.84 -14.73 -26.51
CA LEU A 522 6.92 -13.90 -27.02
C LEU A 522 6.34 -12.80 -27.92
N GLY A 523 6.46 -11.55 -27.47
CA GLY A 523 6.09 -10.37 -28.25
C GLY A 523 7.34 -9.69 -28.80
N LEU A 524 7.57 -9.79 -30.11
CA LEU A 524 8.75 -9.25 -30.80
C LEU A 524 8.34 -8.26 -31.90
N ASP A 525 7.16 -7.65 -31.78
CA ASP A 525 6.63 -6.78 -32.84
C ASP A 525 7.53 -5.58 -33.11
N SER A 526 7.69 -5.18 -34.36
CA SER A 526 8.50 -4.02 -34.79
C SER A 526 9.98 -4.08 -34.40
N CYS A 527 10.52 -5.28 -34.17
CA CYS A 527 11.96 -5.53 -34.03
C CYS A 527 12.64 -5.54 -35.42
N GLU A 528 12.78 -4.37 -36.05
CA GLU A 528 13.15 -4.25 -37.47
C GLU A 528 14.51 -4.86 -37.83
N ARG A 529 15.47 -4.88 -36.90
CA ARG A 529 16.82 -5.42 -37.11
C ARG A 529 17.01 -6.85 -36.60
N LEU A 530 15.94 -7.52 -36.19
CA LEU A 530 16.02 -8.94 -35.87
C LEU A 530 16.24 -9.68 -37.20
N GLN A 531 17.41 -10.31 -37.34
CA GLN A 531 17.88 -10.92 -38.60
C GLN A 531 17.88 -12.44 -38.55
N ASP A 532 17.94 -13.02 -37.35
CA ASP A 532 18.08 -14.45 -37.15
C ASP A 532 17.15 -14.91 -36.02
N ALA A 533 16.12 -15.68 -36.38
CA ALA A 533 15.26 -16.38 -35.44
C ALA A 533 15.60 -17.87 -35.34
N THR A 534 16.65 -18.36 -35.98
CA THR A 534 16.98 -19.79 -36.05
C THR A 534 17.10 -20.41 -34.65
N GLU A 535 17.85 -19.77 -33.76
CA GLU A 535 18.03 -20.22 -32.39
C GLU A 535 16.70 -20.23 -31.62
N LEU A 536 15.91 -19.16 -31.78
CA LEU A 536 14.60 -19.04 -31.16
C LEU A 536 13.66 -20.16 -31.58
N LEU A 537 13.53 -20.36 -32.88
CA LEU A 537 12.63 -21.35 -33.46
C LEU A 537 13.08 -22.76 -33.10
N ARG A 538 14.39 -23.05 -33.08
CA ARG A 538 14.90 -24.34 -32.62
C ARG A 538 14.59 -24.58 -31.14
N GLY A 539 14.88 -23.59 -30.28
CA GLY A 539 14.60 -23.69 -28.85
C GLY A 539 13.12 -23.92 -28.55
N ILE A 540 12.21 -23.30 -29.31
CA ILE A 540 10.76 -23.57 -29.20
C ILE A 540 10.44 -25.05 -29.47
N GLY A 541 11.11 -25.70 -30.44
CA GLY A 541 10.88 -27.12 -30.76
C GLY A 541 11.28 -28.08 -29.63
N ASP A 542 12.21 -27.67 -28.77
CA ASP A 542 12.67 -28.47 -27.63
C ASP A 542 11.69 -28.44 -26.44
N LEU A 543 10.66 -27.58 -26.47
CA LEU A 543 9.67 -27.39 -25.40
C LEU A 543 8.51 -28.40 -25.49
N MET A 544 8.80 -29.69 -25.42
CA MET A 544 7.82 -30.77 -25.68
C MET A 544 6.57 -30.77 -24.76
N GLN A 545 6.61 -30.05 -23.63
CA GLN A 545 5.47 -29.92 -22.70
C GLN A 545 4.61 -28.68 -22.96
N LEU A 546 4.92 -27.90 -24.00
CA LEU A 546 4.25 -26.63 -24.28
C LEU A 546 2.80 -26.87 -24.75
N THR A 547 1.84 -26.34 -23.99
CA THR A 547 0.41 -26.41 -24.29
C THR A 547 -0.13 -25.12 -24.90
N SER A 548 0.52 -23.98 -24.67
CA SER A 548 0.15 -22.69 -25.23
C SER A 548 1.37 -21.94 -25.75
N LEU A 549 1.34 -21.57 -27.03
CA LEU A 549 2.36 -20.77 -27.69
C LEU A 549 1.72 -19.53 -28.31
N ARG A 550 2.17 -18.36 -27.89
CA ARG A 550 1.89 -17.08 -28.53
C ARG A 550 3.18 -16.46 -29.02
N LEU A 551 3.30 -16.28 -30.33
CA LEU A 551 4.46 -15.67 -30.97
C LEU A 551 4.01 -14.53 -31.89
N SER A 552 4.39 -13.31 -31.53
CA SER A 552 4.13 -12.12 -32.33
C SER A 552 5.44 -11.56 -32.85
N MET A 553 5.57 -11.42 -34.17
CA MET A 553 6.70 -10.79 -34.84
C MET A 553 6.16 -9.81 -35.91
N SER A 554 5.06 -9.13 -35.61
CA SER A 554 4.43 -8.18 -36.54
C SER A 554 5.39 -7.05 -36.90
N GLY A 555 5.49 -6.65 -38.16
CA GLY A 555 6.34 -5.54 -38.59
C GLY A 555 7.85 -5.79 -38.55
N CYS A 556 8.30 -7.02 -38.28
CA CYS A 556 9.73 -7.38 -38.31
C CYS A 556 10.22 -7.53 -39.76
N LYS A 557 10.71 -6.45 -40.36
CA LYS A 557 11.12 -6.38 -41.78
C LYS A 557 12.32 -7.26 -42.14
N GLY A 558 13.26 -7.44 -41.20
CA GLY A 558 14.49 -8.22 -41.39
C GLY A 558 14.33 -9.71 -41.16
N LEU A 559 13.21 -10.12 -40.56
CA LEU A 559 12.93 -11.47 -40.09
C LEU A 559 12.08 -12.27 -41.10
N LEU A 560 12.15 -13.60 -40.96
CA LEU A 560 11.32 -14.57 -41.64
C LEU A 560 11.63 -14.69 -43.13
N LEU A 561 12.83 -15.20 -43.42
CA LEU A 561 13.05 -15.90 -44.69
C LEU A 561 12.18 -17.16 -44.73
N ASP A 562 11.91 -17.68 -45.91
CA ASP A 562 11.15 -18.93 -46.05
C ASP A 562 11.79 -20.10 -45.26
N SER A 563 13.12 -20.07 -45.08
CA SER A 563 13.85 -21.01 -44.23
C SER A 563 13.43 -20.96 -42.76
N ASP A 564 13.12 -19.77 -42.23
CA ASP A 564 12.68 -19.60 -40.84
C ASP A 564 11.27 -20.15 -40.65
N LEU A 565 10.36 -19.92 -41.62
CA LEU A 565 9.03 -20.53 -41.59
C LEU A 565 9.08 -22.05 -41.67
N VAL A 566 9.96 -22.60 -42.51
CA VAL A 566 10.20 -24.04 -42.57
C VAL A 566 10.73 -24.56 -41.23
N LEU A 567 11.65 -23.84 -40.60
CA LEU A 567 12.18 -24.22 -39.30
C LEU A 567 11.11 -24.14 -38.21
N LEU A 568 10.33 -23.06 -38.15
CA LEU A 568 9.18 -22.93 -37.25
C LEU A 568 8.20 -24.09 -37.45
N GLY A 569 7.89 -24.43 -38.70
CA GLY A 569 7.06 -25.59 -39.01
C GLY A 569 7.66 -26.89 -38.45
N LYS A 570 8.96 -27.12 -38.63
CA LYS A 570 9.64 -28.30 -38.06
C LYS A 570 9.56 -28.32 -36.53
N SER A 571 9.78 -27.18 -35.88
CA SER A 571 9.70 -27.04 -34.43
C SER A 571 8.29 -27.27 -33.90
N LEU A 572 7.27 -26.66 -34.52
CA LEU A 572 5.88 -26.87 -34.13
C LEU A 572 5.47 -28.35 -34.25
N ARG A 573 5.97 -29.07 -35.26
CA ARG A 573 5.69 -30.51 -35.41
C ARG A 573 6.14 -31.33 -34.20
N GLN A 574 7.12 -30.86 -33.42
CA GLN A 574 7.59 -31.55 -32.21
C GLN A 574 6.65 -31.34 -31.01
N LEU A 575 5.86 -30.26 -31.01
CA LEU A 575 5.00 -29.85 -29.89
C LEU A 575 3.66 -30.61 -29.86
N GLN A 576 3.69 -31.91 -29.59
CA GLN A 576 2.51 -32.77 -29.65
C GLN A 576 1.42 -32.44 -28.62
N GLU A 577 1.79 -31.76 -27.52
CA GLU A 577 0.88 -31.33 -26.45
C GLU A 577 0.28 -29.93 -26.69
N LEU A 578 0.58 -29.28 -27.81
CA LEU A 578 0.17 -27.91 -28.07
C LEU A 578 -1.35 -27.81 -28.32
N GLN A 579 -2.04 -27.06 -27.47
CA GLN A 579 -3.50 -26.87 -27.47
C GLN A 579 -3.91 -25.49 -28.00
N HIS A 580 -3.10 -24.47 -27.72
CA HIS A 580 -3.34 -23.10 -28.15
C HIS A 580 -2.14 -22.58 -28.94
N LEU A 581 -2.40 -22.12 -30.18
CA LEU A 581 -1.38 -21.54 -31.04
C LEU A 581 -1.84 -20.17 -31.54
N SER A 582 -1.09 -19.14 -31.19
CA SER A 582 -1.29 -17.79 -31.71
C SER A 582 -0.04 -17.31 -32.42
N LEU A 583 -0.15 -17.05 -33.72
CA LEU A 583 0.93 -16.56 -34.56
C LEU A 583 0.52 -15.24 -35.21
N ASN A 584 1.35 -14.21 -35.05
CA ASN A 584 1.14 -12.93 -35.70
C ASN A 584 2.40 -12.50 -36.45
N PHE A 585 2.31 -12.53 -37.78
CA PHE A 585 3.38 -12.10 -38.68
C PHE A 585 2.95 -10.97 -39.61
N SER A 586 1.87 -10.26 -39.26
CA SER A 586 1.37 -9.11 -40.03
C SER A 586 2.49 -8.10 -40.34
N GLY A 587 2.48 -7.49 -41.53
CA GLY A 587 3.46 -6.46 -41.91
C GLY A 587 4.90 -6.94 -42.16
N THR A 588 5.16 -8.25 -42.13
CA THR A 588 6.44 -8.82 -42.55
C THR A 588 6.46 -8.97 -44.07
N LYS A 589 7.52 -8.46 -44.73
CA LYS A 589 7.53 -8.24 -46.20
C LYS A 589 7.91 -9.48 -47.03
N ARG A 590 8.20 -10.62 -46.39
CA ARG A 590 8.92 -11.76 -47.02
C ARG A 590 8.22 -13.11 -46.85
N LEU A 591 6.96 -13.14 -46.44
CA LEU A 591 6.23 -14.41 -46.29
C LEU A 591 5.61 -14.84 -47.62
N PHE A 592 6.32 -15.65 -48.40
CA PHE A 592 5.77 -16.22 -49.63
C PHE A 592 5.25 -17.66 -49.43
N TYR A 593 5.79 -18.40 -48.44
CA TYR A 593 5.51 -19.84 -48.28
C TYR A 593 4.93 -20.20 -46.91
N LEU A 594 3.66 -19.84 -46.67
CA LEU A 594 2.90 -20.33 -45.51
C LEU A 594 2.50 -21.82 -45.61
N ILE A 595 2.70 -22.43 -46.79
CA ILE A 595 2.31 -23.83 -47.05
C ILE A 595 3.03 -24.80 -46.10
N GLU A 596 4.32 -24.61 -45.86
CA GLU A 596 5.10 -25.50 -44.99
C GLU A 596 4.67 -25.39 -43.52
N LEU A 597 4.38 -24.17 -43.06
CA LEU A 597 3.80 -23.96 -41.74
C LEU A 597 2.44 -24.66 -41.60
N GLY A 598 1.57 -24.52 -42.60
CA GLY A 598 0.27 -25.20 -42.65
C GLY A 598 0.38 -26.73 -42.66
N ARG A 599 1.36 -27.30 -43.37
CA ARG A 599 1.64 -28.75 -43.35
C ARG A 599 2.06 -29.23 -41.97
N SER A 600 2.88 -28.46 -41.28
CA SER A 600 3.33 -28.78 -39.92
C SER A 600 2.20 -28.70 -38.89
N ILE A 601 1.34 -27.69 -38.98
CA ILE A 601 0.20 -27.52 -38.06
C ILE A 601 -0.75 -28.72 -38.11
N ARG A 602 -0.91 -29.40 -39.26
CA ARG A 602 -1.73 -30.63 -39.37
C ARG A 602 -1.25 -31.78 -38.49
N TYR A 603 -0.01 -31.75 -37.99
CA TYR A 603 0.51 -32.75 -37.06
C TYR A 603 0.19 -32.45 -35.59
N LEU A 604 -0.38 -31.28 -35.27
CA LEU A 604 -0.75 -30.88 -33.91
C LEU A 604 -2.14 -31.42 -33.56
N ARG A 605 -2.20 -32.68 -33.12
CA ARG A 605 -3.48 -33.38 -32.85
C ARG A 605 -4.30 -32.80 -31.70
N GLN A 606 -3.65 -32.12 -30.76
CA GLN A 606 -4.28 -31.54 -29.58
C GLN A 606 -4.69 -30.07 -29.78
N LEU A 607 -4.47 -29.49 -30.97
CA LEU A 607 -4.72 -28.08 -31.22
C LEU A 607 -6.22 -27.79 -31.26
N HIS A 608 -6.70 -26.99 -30.30
CA HIS A 608 -8.10 -26.59 -30.20
C HIS A 608 -8.32 -25.14 -30.63
N GLU A 609 -7.31 -24.28 -30.48
CA GLU A 609 -7.40 -22.87 -30.81
C GLU A 609 -6.23 -22.43 -31.69
N LEU A 610 -6.54 -21.95 -32.89
CA LEU A 610 -5.59 -21.37 -33.84
C LEU A 610 -5.95 -19.92 -34.12
N LEU A 611 -5.16 -18.99 -33.59
CA LEU A 611 -5.28 -17.56 -33.89
C LEU A 611 -4.14 -17.13 -34.80
N SER A 612 -4.43 -16.98 -36.09
CA SER A 612 -3.50 -16.42 -37.06
C SER A 612 -3.97 -15.03 -37.50
N ARG A 613 -3.11 -14.02 -37.36
CA ARG A 613 -3.34 -12.70 -37.95
C ARG A 613 -2.29 -12.43 -39.01
N ASN A 614 -2.75 -12.26 -40.25
CA ASN A 614 -1.92 -11.85 -41.36
C ASN A 614 -2.65 -10.75 -42.16
N ASP A 615 -2.46 -9.50 -41.75
CA ASP A 615 -2.97 -8.35 -42.50
C ASP A 615 -2.08 -8.08 -43.72
N THR A 616 -2.23 -8.87 -44.78
CA THR A 616 -1.77 -8.49 -46.11
C THR A 616 -2.82 -7.57 -46.72
N ARG A 617 -2.88 -6.30 -46.27
CA ARG A 617 -3.63 -5.25 -46.98
C ARG A 617 -2.91 -4.94 -48.30
N GLU A 618 -3.06 -5.82 -49.28
CA GLU A 618 -3.09 -5.37 -50.67
C GLU A 618 -4.40 -4.61 -50.88
N ARG A 619 -4.32 -3.47 -51.56
CA ARG A 619 -5.42 -2.52 -51.74
C ARG A 619 -6.65 -3.21 -52.37
N GLY A 620 -7.62 -3.63 -51.57
CA GLY A 620 -8.96 -3.98 -52.02
C GLY A 620 -9.58 -5.18 -51.30
N GLY A 621 -10.55 -4.93 -50.42
CA GLY A 621 -11.46 -5.95 -49.86
C GLY A 621 -11.12 -6.39 -48.44
N ASP A 622 -12.05 -6.10 -47.52
CA ASP A 622 -11.96 -6.31 -46.07
C ASP A 622 -12.53 -7.69 -45.70
N LEU A 623 -11.70 -8.62 -45.21
CA LEU A 623 -12.14 -9.86 -44.53
C LEU A 623 -11.04 -10.38 -43.58
N GLY A 624 -11.08 -9.91 -42.33
CA GLY A 624 -10.42 -10.60 -41.21
C GLY A 624 -11.25 -11.82 -40.80
N GLY A 625 -10.90 -13.01 -41.29
CA GLY A 625 -11.53 -14.26 -40.88
C GLY A 625 -10.82 -14.89 -39.68
N VAL A 626 -11.55 -15.11 -38.59
CA VAL A 626 -11.13 -16.06 -37.55
C VAL A 626 -11.36 -17.47 -38.10
N VAL A 627 -10.29 -18.24 -38.30
CA VAL A 627 -10.40 -19.66 -38.65
C VAL A 627 -10.54 -20.45 -37.35
N THR A 628 -11.77 -20.58 -36.86
CA THR A 628 -12.11 -21.62 -35.88
C THR A 628 -12.14 -22.96 -36.62
N HIS A 629 -11.39 -23.93 -36.12
CA HIS A 629 -11.23 -25.24 -36.75
C HIS A 629 -12.44 -26.15 -36.51
#